data_AF-A0A828T1H3-F1
#
_entry.id   AF-A0A828T1H3-F1
#
_cell.length_a   1.000
_cell.length_b   1.000
_cell.length_c   1.000
_cell.angle_alpha   90.00
_cell.angle_beta   90.00
_cell.angle_gamma   90.00
#
_symmetry.space_group_name_H-M   'P 1'
#
loop_
_entity.id
_entity.type
_entity.pdbx_description
1 polymer ?
#
loop_
_entity_poly.entity_id
_entity_poly.type
_entity_poly.pdbx_seq_one_letter_code
_entity_poly.pdbx_strand_id
1 'polypeptide(L)' 'MSVHSVSIAKYRLKNLLAADRMHCTADLTEQMKNDLYHAVSKYTEINPAYFSIDITRSDIHIKYMGEDR' A
#
# COMPACT_ATOMS: atom_id res chain seq x y z
N MET A 1 -21.71 -11.68 -33.43
CA MET A 1 -21.69 -11.73 -31.96
C MET A 1 -20.24 -11.79 -31.48
N SER A 2 -19.63 -10.66 -31.12
CA SER A 2 -18.23 -10.57 -30.62
C SER A 2 -18.15 -9.83 -29.27
N VAL A 3 -19.18 -10.01 -28.44
CA VAL A 3 -19.36 -9.26 -27.18
C VAL A 3 -18.30 -9.62 -26.13
N HIS A 4 -17.65 -10.77 -26.28
CA HIS A 4 -16.72 -11.29 -25.29
C HIS A 4 -15.38 -10.54 -25.26
N SER A 5 -14.81 -10.25 -26.43
CA SER A 5 -13.50 -9.57 -26.55
C SER A 5 -13.56 -8.12 -26.08
N VAL A 6 -14.67 -7.41 -26.36
CA VAL A 6 -14.89 -6.03 -25.89
C VAL A 6 -15.02 -5.98 -24.36
N SER A 7 -15.75 -6.92 -23.77
CA SER A 7 -15.88 -7.01 -22.31
C SER A 7 -14.54 -7.30 -21.62
N ILE A 8 -13.75 -8.23 -22.20
CA ILE A 8 -12.41 -8.56 -21.71
C ILE A 8 -11.46 -7.36 -21.82
N ALA A 9 -11.47 -6.65 -22.95
CA ALA A 9 -10.65 -5.46 -23.14
C ALA A 9 -11.01 -4.34 -22.15
N LYS A 10 -12.31 -4.11 -21.92
CA LYS A 10 -12.81 -3.13 -20.95
C LYS A 10 -12.41 -3.50 -19.51
N TYR A 11 -12.50 -4.78 -19.15
CA TYR A 11 -12.08 -5.28 -17.84
C TYR A 11 -10.57 -5.09 -17.62
N ARG A 12 -9.74 -5.44 -18.61
CA ARG A 12 -8.29 -5.26 -18.54
C ARG A 12 -7.88 -3.79 -18.48
N LEU A 13 -8.55 -2.92 -19.25
CA LEU A 13 -8.29 -1.49 -19.21
C LEU A 13 -8.68 -0.89 -17.85
N LYS A 14 -9.81 -1.31 -17.26
CA LYS A 14 -10.22 -0.90 -15.92
C LYS A 14 -9.21 -1.35 -14.86
N ASN A 15 -8.72 -2.59 -14.94
CA ASN A 15 -7.71 -3.10 -14.01
C ASN A 15 -6.36 -2.40 -14.22
N LEU A 16 -5.94 -2.14 -15.47
CA LEU A 16 -4.74 -1.37 -15.78
C LEU A 16 -4.85 0.04 -15.21
N LEU A 17 -5.98 0.72 -15.44
CA LEU A 17 -6.25 2.05 -14.90
C LEU A 17 -6.40 2.04 -13.39
N ALA A 18 -6.90 0.98 -12.76
CA ALA A 18 -6.98 0.86 -11.31
C ALA A 18 -5.62 0.53 -10.68
N ALA A 19 -4.76 -0.22 -11.38
CA ALA A 19 -3.38 -0.48 -10.99
C ALA A 19 -2.47 0.76 -11.22
N ASP A 20 -2.77 1.54 -12.26
CA ASP A 20 -2.14 2.82 -12.57
C ASP A 20 -2.64 3.93 -11.63
N ARG A 21 -3.94 3.91 -11.32
CA ARG A 21 -4.61 4.73 -10.30
C ARG A 21 -4.79 3.98 -8.99
N MET A 22 -3.82 3.16 -8.56
CA MET A 22 -3.65 2.92 -7.13
C MET A 22 -3.24 4.26 -6.54
N HIS A 23 -4.23 5.13 -6.40
CA HIS A 23 -4.17 6.45 -5.86
C HIS A 23 -4.14 6.22 -4.36
N CYS A 24 -3.02 5.67 -3.88
CA CYS A 24 -2.57 5.98 -2.54
C CYS A 24 -2.30 7.49 -2.60
N THR A 25 -3.36 8.30 -2.48
CA THR A 25 -3.19 9.71 -2.24
C THR A 25 -2.32 9.84 -0.99
N ALA A 26 -1.54 10.91 -0.88
CA ALA A 26 -0.68 11.11 0.29
C ALA A 26 -1.47 10.88 1.59
N ASP A 27 -2.71 11.38 1.66
CA ASP A 27 -3.64 11.17 2.78
C ASP A 27 -3.97 9.69 3.07
N LEU A 28 -4.31 8.90 2.05
CA LEU A 28 -4.61 7.48 2.24
C LEU A 28 -3.37 6.68 2.63
N THR A 29 -2.19 7.08 2.14
CA THR A 29 -0.91 6.47 2.48
C THR A 29 -0.55 6.73 3.94
N GLU A 30 -0.73 7.97 4.40
CA GLU A 30 -0.49 8.34 5.80
C GLU A 30 -1.51 7.69 6.74
N GLN A 31 -2.77 7.59 6.32
CA GLN A 31 -3.78 6.85 7.08
C GLN A 31 -3.40 5.37 7.20
N MET A 32 -2.99 4.72 6.10
CA MET A 32 -2.51 3.33 6.12
C MET A 32 -1.29 3.14 7.02
N LYS A 33 -0.31 4.05 6.98
CA LYS A 33 0.86 4.01 7.87
C LYS A 33 0.44 4.06 9.33
N ASN A 34 -0.49 4.95 9.67
CA ASN A 34 -0.97 5.08 11.05
C ASN A 34 -1.75 3.84 11.51
N ASP A 35 -2.60 3.29 10.66
CA ASP A 35 -3.35 2.06 10.96
C ASP A 35 -2.40 0.87 11.17
N LEU A 36 -1.35 0.76 10.34
CA LEU A 36 -0.31 -0.26 10.48
C LEU A 36 0.49 -0.09 11.77
N TYR A 37 0.89 1.14 12.12
CA TYR A 37 1.57 1.44 13.37
C TYR A 37 0.73 0.98 14.58
N HIS A 38 -0.55 1.36 14.62
CA HIS A 38 -1.45 0.97 15.71
C HIS A 38 -1.74 -0.52 15.76
N ALA A 39 -1.74 -1.20 14.62
CA ALA A 39 -1.90 -2.65 14.57
C ALA A 39 -0.70 -3.36 15.19
N VAL A 40 0.53 -2.95 14.83
CA VAL A 40 1.77 -3.54 15.37
C VAL A 40 1.94 -3.18 16.85
N SER A 41 1.57 -1.96 17.26
CA SER A 41 1.78 -1.49 18.64
C SER A 41 0.95 -2.26 19.68
N LYS A 42 -0.07 -3.00 19.26
CA LYS A 42 -0.84 -3.89 20.14
C LYS A 42 -0.04 -5.12 20.59
N TYR A 43 0.96 -5.51 19.81
CA TYR A 43 1.72 -6.75 20.01
C TYR A 43 3.19 -6.50 20.27
N THR A 44 3.66 -5.25 20.19
CA THR A 44 5.07 -4.88 20.33
C THR A 44 5.18 -3.48 20.94
N GLU A 45 6.10 -3.30 21.89
CA GLU A 45 6.46 -1.97 22.39
C GLU A 45 7.31 -1.24 21.34
N ILE A 46 6.70 -0.25 20.68
CA ILE A 46 7.34 0.50 19.60
C ILE A 46 7.54 1.94 20.05
N ASN A 47 8.76 2.45 19.88
CA ASN A 47 9.04 3.87 20.04
C ASN A 47 8.84 4.58 18.69
N PRO A 48 7.98 5.62 18.61
CA PRO A 48 7.74 6.36 17.37
C PRO A 48 9.01 6.94 16.73
N ALA A 49 10.03 7.26 17.55
CA ALA A 49 11.29 7.82 17.07
C ALA A 49 12.11 6.84 16.22
N TYR A 50 11.84 5.54 16.34
CA TYR A 50 12.60 4.47 15.67
C TYR A 50 11.73 3.58 14.78
N PHE A 51 10.52 4.01 14.44
CA PHE A 51 9.59 3.26 13.61
C PHE A 51 9.27 4.02 12.33
N SER A 52 9.60 3.44 11.19
CA SER A 52 9.30 4.01 9.88
C SER A 52 8.67 2.97 8.97
N ILE A 53 7.61 3.38 8.28
CA ILE A 53 6.95 2.58 7.24
C ILE A 53 7.15 3.27 5.91
N ASP A 54 7.76 2.58 4.97
CA ASP A 54 7.91 3.03 3.58
C ASP A 54 7.05 2.16 2.67
N ILE A 55 6.04 2.76 2.05
CA ILE A 55 5.14 2.09 1.11
C ILE A 55 5.64 2.37 -0.30
N THR A 56 6.08 1.33 -1.00
CA THR A 56 6.44 1.42 -2.43
C THR A 56 5.37 0.73 -3.28
N ARG A 57 5.43 0.92 -4.60
CA ARG A 57 4.43 0.37 -5.53
C ARG A 57 4.37 -1.17 -5.52
N SER A 58 5.42 -1.83 -5.03
CA SER A 58 5.55 -3.29 -5.05
C SER A 58 5.74 -3.91 -3.67
N ASP A 59 6.28 -3.14 -2.71
CA ASP A 59 6.69 -3.67 -1.40
C ASP A 59 6.43 -2.68 -0.27
N ILE A 60 6.06 -3.21 0.90
CA ILE A 60 5.96 -2.45 2.15
C ILE A 60 7.18 -2.76 3.00
N HIS A 61 8.00 -1.75 3.28
CA HIS A 61 9.16 -1.87 4.15
C HIS A 61 8.83 -1.29 5.52
N ILE A 62 8.92 -2.14 6.55
CA ILE A 62 8.75 -1.72 7.94
C ILE A 62 10.12 -1.81 8.60
N LYS A 63 10.64 -0.69 9.09
CA LYS A 63 11.87 -0.65 9.88
C LYS A 63 11.52 -0.31 11.33
N TYR A 64 12.07 -1.07 12.25
CA TYR A 64 11.95 -0.83 13.69
C TYR A 64 13.25 -1.22 14.39
N MET A 65 13.57 -0.57 15.52
CA MET A 65 14.75 -0.89 16.34
C MET A 65 16.13 -0.69 15.66
N GLY A 66 16.32 0.42 14.93
CA GLY A 66 17.67 0.85 14.53
C GLY A 66 18.40 -0.09 13.57
N GLU A 67 17.67 -0.87 12.77
CA GLU A 67 18.27 -1.69 11.71
C GLU A 67 18.88 -0.81 10.61
N ASP A 68 20.16 -0.50 10.77
CA ASP A 68 21.01 0.03 9.70
C ASP A 68 21.19 -1.06 8.63
N ARG A 69 20.82 -0.74 7.38
CA ARG A 69 21.21 -1.52 6.20
C ARG A 69 22.50 -0.97 5.63
#